data_AF-A0A3A6PUU9-F1
#
_entry.id   AF-A0A3A6PUU9-F1
#
_cell.length_a   1.000
_cell.length_b   1.000
_cell.length_c   1.000
_cell.angle_alpha   90.00
_cell.angle_beta   90.00
_cell.angle_gamma   90.00
#
_symmetry.space_group_name_H-M   'P 1'
#
loop_
_entity.id
_entity.type
_entity.pdbx_description
1 polymer ?
#
loop_
_entity_poly.entity_id
_entity_poly.type
_entity_poly.pdbx_seq_one_letter_code
_entity_poly.pdbx_strand_id
1 'polypeptide(L)'
;MQQSTQKYKPLRLYVSGLGGWLILMQIVLYYNLIELIESIIRSVSMFGNEAWSFLVEKGSIMYHPMWKPAMWFFFAVSIFEIIFLIFILVFFYSKRSFLPRLMIIFFLVGLLNGFIFLILVAQIPLAQEVLGNEAWWIVASIVECLVVVLYFKRSYRVQNTFIY
;
A
#
# COMPACT_ATOMS: atom_id res chain seq x y z
N MET A 1 -44.21 24.62 -35.40
CA MET A 1 -43.00 24.97 -34.62
C MET A 1 -42.95 24.06 -33.40
N GLN A 2 -42.31 22.89 -33.52
CA GLN A 2 -42.10 21.98 -32.38
C GLN A 2 -40.79 22.39 -31.70
N GLN A 3 -40.90 23.01 -30.54
CA GLN A 3 -39.77 23.29 -29.68
C GLN A 3 -39.17 21.97 -29.21
N SER A 4 -37.94 21.70 -29.66
CA SER A 4 -37.10 20.63 -29.17
C SER A 4 -36.88 20.83 -27.68
N THR A 5 -37.56 20.06 -26.84
CA THR A 5 -37.21 19.90 -25.43
C THR A 5 -35.85 19.20 -25.38
N GLN A 6 -34.77 19.97 -25.51
CA GLN A 6 -33.43 19.53 -25.12
C GLN A 6 -33.49 19.26 -23.62
N LYS A 7 -33.74 17.99 -23.32
CA LYS A 7 -33.69 17.43 -21.98
C LYS A 7 -32.26 17.68 -21.49
N TYR A 8 -32.09 18.66 -20.61
CA TYR A 8 -30.80 18.94 -19.97
C TYR A 8 -30.33 17.66 -19.29
N LYS A 9 -29.41 16.95 -19.96
CA LYS A 9 -28.75 15.77 -19.43
C LYS A 9 -27.83 16.33 -18.33
N PRO A 10 -28.04 15.99 -17.04
CA PRO A 10 -27.31 16.63 -15.96
C PRO A 10 -25.81 16.44 -16.20
N LEU A 11 -24.99 17.44 -15.84
CA LEU A 11 -23.53 17.55 -16.02
C LEU A 11 -22.67 16.33 -15.58
N ARG A 12 -23.27 15.26 -15.08
CA ARG A 12 -22.66 13.98 -14.66
C ARG A 12 -21.91 13.23 -15.78
N LEU A 13 -21.93 13.71 -17.04
CA LEU A 13 -21.51 12.94 -18.22
C LEU A 13 -20.10 13.18 -18.76
N TYR A 14 -19.27 14.06 -18.18
CA TYR A 14 -17.98 14.40 -18.81
C TYR A 14 -16.72 14.31 -17.94
N VAL A 15 -16.85 13.95 -16.66
CA VAL A 15 -15.66 13.86 -15.80
C VAL A 15 -15.03 12.47 -15.96
N SER A 16 -14.02 12.37 -16.82
CA SER A 16 -13.23 11.15 -17.10
C SER A 16 -11.73 11.50 -17.24
N GLY A 17 -10.88 10.48 -17.25
CA GLY A 17 -9.43 10.59 -17.36
C GLY A 17 -8.69 10.68 -16.01
N LEU A 18 -7.36 10.60 -16.07
CA LEU A 18 -6.46 10.46 -14.91
C LEU A 18 -6.24 11.76 -14.10
N GLY A 19 -7.12 12.74 -14.25
CA GLY A 19 -7.02 14.04 -13.58
C GLY A 19 -7.72 14.11 -12.23
N GLY A 20 -7.66 15.28 -11.58
CA GLY A 20 -8.28 15.53 -10.28
C GLY A 20 -7.69 14.64 -9.19
N TRP A 21 -8.54 14.05 -8.34
CA TRP A 21 -8.11 13.16 -7.24
C TRP A 21 -7.33 11.91 -7.70
N LEU A 22 -7.40 11.52 -8.97
CA LEU A 22 -6.56 10.43 -9.50
C LEU A 22 -5.07 10.83 -9.61
N ILE A 23 -4.75 12.12 -9.59
CA ILE A 23 -3.35 12.59 -9.54
C ILE A 23 -2.76 12.27 -8.16
N LEU A 24 -3.52 12.51 -7.08
CA LEU A 24 -3.09 12.15 -5.73
C LEU A 24 -2.84 10.65 -5.61
N MET A 25 -3.71 9.83 -6.22
CA MET A 25 -3.49 8.38 -6.24
C MET A 25 -2.20 7.98 -6.96
N GLN A 26 -1.83 8.67 -8.05
CA GLN A 26 -0.55 8.42 -8.71
C GLN A 26 0.63 8.77 -7.81
N ILE A 27 0.58 9.92 -7.14
CA ILE A 27 1.62 10.35 -6.20
C ILE A 27 1.78 9.31 -5.08
N VAL A 28 0.68 8.86 -4.49
CA VAL A 28 0.70 7.83 -3.44
C VAL A 28 1.31 6.52 -3.96
N LEU A 29 0.97 6.07 -5.17
CA LEU A 29 1.54 4.86 -5.75
C LEU A 29 3.06 4.99 -5.99
N TYR A 30 3.54 6.13 -6.48
CA TYR A 30 4.98 6.34 -6.66
C TYR A 30 5.72 6.49 -5.33
N TYR A 31 5.11 7.13 -4.34
CA TYR A 31 5.64 7.23 -2.99
C TYR A 31 5.81 5.83 -2.37
N ASN A 32 4.78 4.99 -2.43
CA ASN A 32 4.85 3.60 -1.98
C ASN A 32 5.92 2.80 -2.72
N LEU A 33 6.12 3.05 -4.02
CA LEU A 33 7.18 2.38 -4.80
C LEU A 33 8.57 2.73 -4.26
N ILE A 34 8.80 4.01 -3.95
CA ILE A 34 10.08 4.46 -3.39
C ILE A 34 10.30 3.85 -2.01
N GLU A 35 9.31 3.90 -1.12
CA GLU A 35 9.40 3.30 0.22
C GLU A 35 9.72 1.79 0.17
N LEU A 36 9.09 1.05 -0.75
CA LEU A 36 9.34 -0.37 -0.92
C LEU A 36 10.75 -0.65 -1.44
N ILE A 37 11.24 0.15 -2.40
CA ILE A 37 12.61 0.02 -2.91
C ILE A 37 13.61 0.29 -1.78
N GLU A 38 13.41 1.34 -1.01
CA GLU A 38 14.26 1.63 0.14
C GLU A 38 14.22 0.53 1.19
N SER A 39 13.04 -0.03 1.46
CA SER A 39 12.87 -1.17 2.38
C SER A 39 13.69 -2.38 1.95
N ILE A 40 13.70 -2.69 0.65
CA ILE A 40 14.51 -3.78 0.09
C ILE A 40 16.00 -3.46 0.22
N ILE A 41 16.43 -2.25 -0.11
CA ILE A 41 17.84 -1.85 0.01
C ILE A 41 18.31 -1.97 1.47
N ARG A 42 17.50 -1.50 2.43
CA ARG A 42 17.79 -1.62 3.86
C ARG A 42 17.85 -3.09 4.31
N SER A 43 16.93 -3.92 3.83
CA SER A 43 16.90 -5.36 4.17
C SER A 43 18.15 -6.07 3.64
N VAL A 44 18.54 -5.79 2.40
CA VAL A 44 19.74 -6.39 1.77
C VAL A 44 21.02 -5.91 2.44
N SER A 45 21.13 -4.62 2.80
CA SER A 45 22.31 -4.09 3.50
C SER A 45 22.41 -4.61 4.95
N MET A 46 21.27 -5.00 5.53
CA MET A 46 21.21 -5.63 6.84
C MET A 46 21.68 -7.09 6.79
N PHE A 47 21.28 -7.87 5.79
CA PHE A 47 21.62 -9.29 5.72
C PHE A 47 23.14 -9.53 5.63
N GLY A 48 23.68 -10.25 6.61
CA GLY A 48 25.09 -10.65 6.64
C GLY A 48 26.05 -9.61 7.23
N ASN A 49 25.55 -8.47 7.71
CA ASN A 49 26.36 -7.51 8.45
C ASN A 49 26.43 -7.83 9.96
N GLU A 50 27.20 -7.05 10.72
CA GLU A 50 27.34 -7.22 12.18
C GLU A 50 25.99 -7.09 12.92
N ALA A 51 25.11 -6.19 12.49
CA ALA A 51 23.79 -6.01 13.08
C ALA A 51 22.90 -7.25 12.90
N TRP A 52 22.99 -7.94 11.76
CA TRP A 52 22.30 -9.21 11.54
C TRP A 52 22.80 -10.31 12.47
N SER A 53 24.13 -10.44 12.62
CA SER A 53 24.72 -11.40 13.57
C SER A 53 24.25 -11.10 15.00
N PHE A 54 24.18 -9.83 15.38
CA PHE A 54 23.68 -9.40 16.69
C PHE A 54 22.22 -9.78 16.96
N LEU A 55 21.39 -10.00 15.95
CA LEU A 55 19.97 -10.39 16.14
C LEU A 55 19.74 -11.90 16.06
N VAL A 56 20.63 -12.63 15.38
CA VAL A 56 20.43 -14.06 15.04
C VAL A 56 21.35 -15.00 15.85
N GLU A 57 22.43 -14.49 16.43
CA GLU A 57 23.37 -15.30 17.20
C GLU A 57 22.89 -15.51 18.65
N LYS A 58 22.82 -16.77 19.08
CA LYS A 58 22.27 -17.19 20.39
C LYS A 58 22.98 -16.58 21.61
N GLY A 59 24.19 -16.05 21.44
CA GLY A 59 24.96 -15.40 22.51
C GLY A 59 24.71 -13.90 22.66
N SER A 60 23.94 -13.30 21.75
CA SER A 60 23.65 -11.86 21.78
C SER A 60 22.52 -11.51 22.74
N ILE A 61 22.62 -10.32 23.34
CA ILE A 61 21.59 -9.73 24.20
C ILE A 61 20.28 -9.48 23.40
N MET A 62 20.37 -9.20 22.10
CA MET A 62 19.21 -8.94 21.24
C MET A 62 18.66 -10.20 20.56
N TYR A 63 19.20 -11.38 20.88
CA TYR A 63 18.79 -12.62 20.21
C TYR A 63 17.31 -12.92 20.46
N HIS A 64 16.59 -13.15 19.37
CA HIS A 64 15.27 -13.75 19.44
C HIS A 64 15.04 -14.67 18.23
N PRO A 65 14.52 -15.90 18.43
CA PRO A 65 14.28 -16.84 17.33
C PRO A 65 13.37 -16.29 16.21
N MET A 66 12.48 -15.35 16.54
CA MET A 66 11.56 -14.74 15.56
C MET A 66 12.19 -13.68 14.66
N TRP A 67 13.38 -13.15 14.96
CA TRP A 67 14.00 -12.12 14.12
C TRP A 67 14.25 -12.60 12.69
N LYS A 68 14.91 -13.76 12.58
CA LYS A 68 15.24 -14.35 11.28
C LYS A 68 14.00 -14.61 10.41
N PRO A 69 12.97 -15.37 10.86
CA PRO A 69 11.79 -15.61 10.03
C PRO A 69 10.98 -14.33 9.76
N ALA A 70 10.89 -13.39 10.71
CA ALA A 70 10.19 -12.12 10.49
C ALA A 70 10.85 -11.30 9.38
N MET A 71 12.18 -11.16 9.40
CA MET A 71 12.90 -10.39 8.37
C MET A 71 12.77 -11.00 6.98
N TRP A 72 12.90 -12.33 6.86
CA TRP A 72 12.68 -13.00 5.57
C TRP A 72 11.24 -12.86 5.06
N PHE A 73 10.26 -12.91 5.97
CA PHE A 73 8.86 -12.68 5.64
C PHE A 73 8.65 -11.26 5.09
N PHE A 74 9.08 -10.22 5.80
CA PHE A 74 8.90 -8.83 5.36
C PHE A 74 9.67 -8.51 4.08
N PHE A 75 10.84 -9.12 3.89
CA PHE A 75 11.59 -9.01 2.66
C PHE A 75 10.82 -9.61 1.46
N ALA A 76 10.27 -10.81 1.62
CA ALA A 76 9.47 -11.47 0.59
C ALA A 76 8.18 -10.69 0.28
N VAL A 77 7.51 -10.17 1.31
CA VAL A 77 6.32 -9.31 1.17
C VAL A 77 6.66 -8.04 0.39
N SER A 78 7.78 -7.38 0.70
CA SER A 78 8.20 -6.16 0.00
C SER A 78 8.44 -6.41 -1.50
N ILE A 79 9.06 -7.54 -1.86
CA ILE A 79 9.25 -7.93 -3.27
C ILE A 79 7.89 -8.15 -3.96
N PHE A 80 6.99 -8.89 -3.30
CA PHE A 80 5.66 -9.13 -3.83
C PHE A 80 4.87 -7.82 -4.04
N GLU A 81 4.93 -6.91 -3.06
CA GLU A 81 4.26 -5.60 -3.13
C GLU A 81 4.81 -4.74 -4.27
N ILE A 82 6.13 -4.76 -4.54
CA ILE A 82 6.68 -4.06 -5.71
C ILE A 82 6.12 -4.62 -7.00
N ILE A 83 6.13 -5.94 -7.17
CA ILE A 83 5.60 -6.59 -8.38
C ILE A 83 4.12 -6.23 -8.55
N PHE A 84 3.36 -6.26 -7.45
CA PHE A 84 1.95 -5.94 -7.46
C PHE A 84 1.70 -4.45 -7.77
N LEU A 85 2.52 -3.56 -7.24
CA LEU A 85 2.45 -2.12 -7.48
C LEU A 85 2.78 -1.76 -8.93
N ILE A 86 3.80 -2.40 -9.52
CA ILE A 86 4.10 -2.27 -10.95
C ILE A 86 2.90 -2.72 -11.79
N PHE A 87 2.29 -3.86 -11.44
CA PHE A 87 1.10 -4.35 -12.11
C PHE A 87 -0.08 -3.36 -12.02
N ILE A 88 -0.28 -2.74 -10.85
CA ILE A 88 -1.26 -1.68 -10.64
C ILE A 88 -0.97 -0.47 -11.51
N LEU A 89 0.27 0.01 -11.57
CA LEU A 89 0.65 1.15 -12.41
C LEU A 89 0.36 0.86 -13.89
N VAL A 90 0.69 -0.33 -14.39
CA VAL A 90 0.36 -0.74 -15.76
C VAL A 90 -1.15 -0.68 -16.00
N PHE A 91 -1.96 -1.23 -15.10
CA PHE A 91 -3.42 -1.18 -15.20
C PHE A 91 -3.98 0.23 -15.09
N PHE A 92 -3.31 1.08 -14.30
CA PHE A 92 -3.71 2.46 -14.02
C PHE A 92 -3.61 3.29 -15.29
N TYR A 93 -2.45 3.24 -15.95
CA TYR A 93 -2.23 3.97 -17.18
C TYR A 93 -2.93 3.34 -18.39
N SER A 94 -3.18 2.03 -18.35
CA SER A 94 -3.99 1.33 -19.34
C SER A 94 -5.50 1.54 -19.18
N LYS A 95 -5.94 2.25 -18.13
CA LYS A 95 -7.36 2.55 -17.83
C LYS A 95 -8.26 1.31 -17.77
N ARG A 96 -7.73 0.20 -17.27
CA ARG A 96 -8.46 -1.06 -17.16
C ARG A 96 -9.52 -0.99 -16.05
N SER A 97 -10.69 -1.55 -16.33
CA SER A 97 -11.86 -1.68 -15.45
C SER A 97 -11.61 -2.52 -14.21
N PHE A 98 -10.55 -3.35 -14.21
CA PHE A 98 -10.12 -4.11 -13.05
C PHE A 98 -9.33 -3.27 -12.03
N LEU A 99 -8.78 -2.11 -12.43
CA LEU A 99 -7.96 -1.27 -11.55
C LEU A 99 -8.64 -0.90 -10.23
N PRO A 100 -9.92 -0.45 -10.19
CA PRO A 100 -10.53 -0.05 -8.92
C PRO A 100 -10.53 -1.17 -7.88
N ARG A 101 -10.63 -2.43 -8.32
CA ARG A 101 -10.53 -3.61 -7.43
C ARG A 101 -9.10 -3.84 -6.98
N LEU A 102 -8.13 -3.74 -7.90
CA LEU A 102 -6.71 -3.87 -7.58
C LEU A 102 -6.24 -2.84 -6.54
N MET A 103 -6.67 -1.58 -6.67
CA MET A 103 -6.37 -0.52 -5.71
C MET A 103 -6.91 -0.89 -4.33
N ILE A 104 -8.18 -1.29 -4.23
CA ILE A 104 -8.76 -1.71 -2.95
C ILE A 104 -7.98 -2.89 -2.34
N ILE A 105 -7.63 -3.89 -3.15
CA ILE A 105 -6.86 -5.05 -2.69
C ILE A 105 -5.47 -4.60 -2.18
N PHE A 106 -4.77 -3.72 -2.90
CA PHE A 106 -3.45 -3.23 -2.51
C PHE A 106 -3.45 -2.59 -1.13
N PHE A 107 -4.35 -1.63 -0.88
CA PHE A 107 -4.42 -0.97 0.42
C PHE A 107 -4.91 -1.90 1.54
N LEU A 108 -5.76 -2.88 1.24
CA LEU A 108 -6.16 -3.89 2.22
C LEU A 108 -5.01 -4.85 2.57
N VAL A 109 -4.23 -5.29 1.58
CA VAL A 109 -3.05 -6.13 1.78
C VAL A 109 -2.00 -5.37 2.59
N GLY A 110 -1.72 -4.11 2.27
CA GLY A 110 -0.80 -3.28 3.06
C GLY A 110 -1.26 -3.11 4.51
N LEU A 111 -2.56 -2.87 4.73
CA LEU A 111 -3.12 -2.80 6.09
C LEU A 111 -2.96 -4.13 6.85
N LEU A 112 -3.22 -5.26 6.19
CA LEU A 112 -3.01 -6.59 6.78
C LEU A 112 -1.53 -6.83 7.13
N ASN A 113 -0.61 -6.43 6.26
CA ASN A 113 0.83 -6.53 6.51
C ASN A 113 1.25 -5.70 7.73
N GLY A 114 0.68 -4.51 7.92
CA GLY A 114 0.87 -3.70 9.13
C GLY A 114 0.42 -4.41 10.41
N PHE A 115 -0.73 -5.09 10.39
CA PHE A 115 -1.17 -5.91 11.53
C PHE A 115 -0.26 -7.10 11.79
N ILE A 116 0.20 -7.79 10.74
CA ILE A 116 1.14 -8.91 10.88
C ILE A 116 2.45 -8.42 11.53
N PHE A 117 2.93 -7.24 11.14
CA PHE A 117 4.09 -6.60 11.77
C PHE A 117 3.89 -6.35 13.25
N LEU A 118 2.76 -5.75 13.66
CA LEU A 118 2.49 -5.57 15.09
C LEU A 118 2.52 -6.89 15.85
N ILE A 119 1.87 -7.93 15.31
CA ILE A 119 1.78 -9.22 15.98
C ILE A 119 3.18 -9.84 16.13
N LEU A 120 4.02 -9.75 15.10
CA LEU A 120 5.39 -10.27 15.13
C LEU A 120 6.29 -9.48 16.09
N VAL A 121 6.21 -8.15 16.08
CA VAL A 121 6.96 -7.29 17.01
C VAL A 121 6.51 -7.50 18.45
N ALA A 122 5.20 -7.69 18.69
CA ALA A 122 4.69 -7.97 20.02
C ALA A 122 5.24 -9.27 20.63
N GLN A 123 5.68 -10.22 19.79
CA GLN A 123 6.32 -11.45 20.26
C GLN A 123 7.80 -11.28 20.62
N ILE A 124 8.41 -10.12 20.36
CA ILE A 124 9.83 -9.84 20.63
C ILE A 124 9.88 -8.77 21.73
N PRO A 125 10.10 -9.14 23.01
CA PRO A 125 10.00 -8.21 24.14
C PRO A 125 10.86 -6.96 23.97
N LEU A 126 12.10 -7.15 23.52
CA LEU A 126 13.08 -6.08 23.32
C LEU A 126 12.75 -5.17 22.12
N ALA A 127 11.99 -5.67 21.14
CA ALA A 127 11.56 -4.87 20.00
C ALA A 127 10.47 -3.87 20.42
N GLN A 128 9.61 -4.22 21.39
CA GLN A 128 8.61 -3.29 21.91
C GLN A 128 9.24 -2.08 22.63
N GLU A 129 10.34 -2.30 23.34
CA GLU A 129 11.07 -1.23 24.04
C GLU A 129 11.75 -0.26 23.08
N VAL A 130 12.28 -0.77 21.96
CA VAL A 130 13.03 0.03 20.98
C VAL A 130 12.12 0.69 19.95
N LEU A 131 11.09 -0.01 19.48
CA LEU A 131 10.21 0.47 18.41
C LEU A 131 9.09 1.38 18.94
N GLY A 132 8.82 1.40 20.25
CA GLY A 132 7.80 2.25 20.85
C GLY A 132 6.36 1.86 20.51
N ASN A 133 5.39 2.51 21.16
CA ASN A 133 3.96 2.32 20.88
C ASN A 133 3.54 3.19 19.70
N GLU A 134 3.88 2.76 18.50
CA GLU A 134 3.64 3.53 17.28
C GLU A 134 2.18 3.52 16.81
N ALA A 135 1.20 3.02 17.59
CA ALA A 135 -0.22 2.77 17.23
C ALA A 135 -0.89 3.79 16.28
N TRP A 136 -0.47 5.05 16.29
CA TRP A 136 -0.84 6.07 15.31
C TRP A 136 -0.67 5.62 13.84
N TRP A 137 0.41 4.94 13.50
CA TRP A 137 0.67 4.48 12.13
C TRP A 137 -0.46 3.61 11.57
N ILE A 138 -1.02 2.71 12.38
CA ILE A 138 -2.12 1.83 11.97
C ILE A 138 -3.42 2.60 11.85
N VAL A 139 -3.65 3.54 12.76
CA VAL A 139 -4.81 4.43 12.64
C VAL A 139 -4.73 5.20 11.31
N ALA A 140 -3.55 5.72 10.96
CA ALA A 140 -3.33 6.39 9.68
C ALA A 140 -3.57 5.43 8.49
N SER A 141 -3.03 4.20 8.51
CA SER A 141 -3.25 3.22 7.44
C SER A 141 -4.72 2.81 7.29
N ILE A 142 -5.48 2.70 8.39
CA ILE A 142 -6.92 2.43 8.36
C ILE A 142 -7.66 3.59 7.68
N VAL A 143 -7.35 4.82 8.07
CA VAL A 143 -7.98 6.02 7.49
C VAL A 143 -7.66 6.11 6.00
N GLU A 144 -6.41 5.88 5.60
CA GLU A 144 -6.00 5.85 4.21
C GLU A 144 -6.77 4.80 3.42
N CYS A 145 -6.85 3.57 3.94
CA CYS A 145 -7.62 2.48 3.32
C CYS A 145 -9.09 2.86 3.14
N LEU A 146 -9.72 3.45 4.16
CA LEU A 146 -11.11 3.92 4.09
C LEU A 146 -11.30 5.00 3.02
N VAL A 147 -10.42 5.99 2.97
CA VAL A 147 -10.47 7.07 1.98
C VAL A 147 -10.37 6.50 0.57
N VAL A 148 -9.40 5.62 0.33
CA VAL A 148 -9.20 4.97 -0.98
C VAL A 148 -10.41 4.12 -1.37
N VAL A 149 -10.89 3.26 -0.46
CA VAL A 149 -12.03 2.38 -0.73
C VAL A 149 -13.29 3.18 -1.06
N LEU A 150 -13.58 4.22 -0.27
CA LEU A 150 -14.74 5.09 -0.51
C LEU A 150 -14.60 5.83 -1.84
N TYR A 151 -13.40 6.34 -2.14
CA TYR A 151 -13.13 7.02 -3.40
C TYR A 151 -13.33 6.09 -4.61
N PHE A 152 -12.68 4.93 -4.63
CA PHE A 152 -12.75 4.01 -5.77
C PHE A 152 -14.13 3.35 -5.95
N LYS A 153 -14.93 3.23 -4.88
CA LYS A 153 -16.32 2.73 -4.99
C LYS A 153 -17.33 3.79 -5.42
N ARG A 154 -17.24 5.02 -4.89
CA ARG A 154 -18.28 6.05 -5.08
C ARG A 154 -17.95 7.11 -6.13
N SER A 155 -16.69 7.28 -6.52
CA SER A 155 -16.30 8.34 -7.44
C SER A 155 -16.82 8.11 -8.85
N TYR A 156 -17.66 9.02 -9.34
CA TYR A 156 -18.12 9.04 -10.73
C TYR A 156 -16.93 9.14 -11.72
N ARG A 157 -15.86 9.87 -11.36
CA ARG A 157 -14.66 9.96 -12.20
C ARG A 157 -13.99 8.60 -12.37
N VAL A 158 -13.85 7.83 -11.29
CA VAL A 158 -13.24 6.48 -11.32
C VAL A 158 -14.07 5.57 -12.22
N GLN A 159 -15.39 5.54 -12.00
CA GLN A 159 -16.33 4.74 -12.80
C GLN A 159 -16.29 5.12 -14.29
N ASN A 160 -16.16 6.42 -14.61
CA ASN A 160 -16.08 6.90 -15.99
C ASN A 160 -14.69 6.76 -16.64
N THR A 161 -13.64 6.52 -15.86
CA THR A 161 -12.25 6.43 -16.37
C THR A 161 -11.83 4.99 -16.62
N PHE A 162 -12.23 4.08 -15.72
CA PHE A 162 -11.84 2.67 -15.74
C PHE A 162 -13.02 1.81 -16.25
N ILE A 163 -13.33 1.95 -17.53
CA ILE A 163 -14.44 1.26 -18.21
C ILE A 163 -13.96 0.17 -19.18
N TYR A 164 -12.67 0.15 -19.54
CA TYR A 164 -12.08 -0.70 -20.59
C TYR A 164 -11.26 -1.90 -20.08
#